data_AF-A0A945D1I0-F1
#
_entry.id   AF-A0A945D1I0-F1
#
_cell.length_a   1.000
_cell.length_b   1.000
_cell.length_c   1.000
_cell.angle_alpha   90.00
_cell.angle_beta   90.00
_cell.angle_gamma   90.00
#
_symmetry.space_group_name_H-M   'P 1'
#
loop_
_entity.id
_entity.type
_entity.pdbx_description
1 polymer ?
#
loop_
_entity_poly.entity_id
_entity_poly.type
_entity_poly.pdbx_seq_one_letter_code
_entity_poly.pdbx_strand_id
1 'polypeptide(L)'
;MPDHPPSEDMDEVVDEILVRLSQEFVDATLDLLDEIDQKIDALEKGQGRLDEVMDYIRREIHNIKGQGATFGFPLTGRVAHMLEDYLLNVEDVQAENLADIRGFLDLMVNLINQREPLDTNERTELLNSLPTGKSQTFTSQQSRDINVLLVMPAGLQRKLVSRELISCGFRVMRAYDCIEALSVALDIQPDVIFVNYDMTPFTGREFCKVFRAVDRLQEIEIVLLTSYDADDARIQNLPNKVSVVQKHKDFTETIGQLLIELGLFGDFKN
;
A
#
# COMPACT_ATOMS: atom_id res chain seq x y z
N MET A 1 -13.44 17.84 -49.47
CA MET A 1 -12.87 17.88 -48.11
C MET A 1 -13.46 16.70 -47.36
N PRO A 2 -12.70 15.89 -46.62
CA PRO A 2 -13.29 14.90 -45.75
C PRO A 2 -13.97 15.63 -44.59
N ASP A 3 -15.25 15.35 -44.37
CA ASP A 3 -15.97 15.68 -43.15
C ASP A 3 -15.23 15.03 -41.97
N HIS A 4 -14.62 15.85 -41.11
CA HIS A 4 -14.32 15.40 -39.76
C HIS A 4 -15.65 15.37 -39.00
N PRO A 5 -16.02 14.24 -38.35
CA PRO A 5 -17.17 14.26 -37.45
C PRO A 5 -16.92 15.32 -36.37
N PRO A 6 -17.97 16.03 -35.93
CA PRO A 6 -17.83 17.03 -34.88
C PRO A 6 -17.28 16.34 -33.62
N SER A 7 -16.31 16.96 -32.96
CA SER A 7 -15.59 16.41 -31.81
C SER A 7 -16.49 15.97 -30.65
N GLU A 8 -17.70 16.53 -30.54
CA GLU A 8 -18.70 16.21 -29.51
C GLU A 8 -19.23 14.76 -29.62
N ASP A 9 -19.35 14.20 -30.84
CA ASP A 9 -19.83 12.82 -31.04
C ASP A 9 -18.79 11.76 -30.60
N MET A 10 -17.50 12.13 -30.58
CA MET A 10 -16.43 11.19 -30.21
C MET A 10 -16.30 11.07 -28.69
N ASP A 11 -16.45 12.19 -27.96
CA ASP A 11 -16.35 12.21 -26.51
C ASP A 11 -17.51 11.44 -25.86
N GLU A 12 -18.74 11.57 -26.38
CA GLU A 12 -19.90 10.78 -25.92
C GLU A 12 -19.70 9.27 -26.13
N VAL A 13 -19.15 8.87 -27.27
CA VAL A 13 -18.86 7.44 -27.56
C VAL A 13 -17.77 6.90 -26.63
N VAL A 14 -16.76 7.70 -26.30
CA VAL A 14 -15.70 7.30 -25.36
C VAL A 14 -16.29 7.12 -23.95
N ASP A 15 -17.13 8.05 -23.50
CA ASP A 15 -17.78 7.96 -22.20
C ASP A 15 -18.70 6.74 -22.10
N GLU A 16 -19.47 6.42 -23.13
CA GLU A 16 -20.28 5.19 -23.19
C GLU A 16 -19.42 3.92 -23.08
N ILE A 17 -18.27 3.87 -23.77
CA ILE A 17 -17.34 2.75 -23.69
C ILE A 17 -16.76 2.63 -22.28
N LEU A 18 -16.34 3.73 -21.66
CA LEU A 18 -15.80 3.74 -20.30
C LEU A 18 -16.82 3.27 -19.27
N VAL A 19 -18.07 3.73 -19.38
CA VAL A 19 -19.17 3.28 -18.51
C VAL A 19 -19.39 1.77 -18.65
N ARG A 20 -19.38 1.24 -19.87
CA ARG A 20 -19.54 -0.20 -20.10
C ARG A 20 -18.37 -1.00 -19.52
N LEU A 21 -17.13 -0.58 -19.76
CA LEU A 21 -15.94 -1.24 -19.22
C LEU A 21 -15.90 -1.19 -17.69
N SER A 22 -16.31 -0.07 -17.09
CA SER A 22 -16.44 0.07 -15.65
C SER A 22 -17.48 -0.91 -15.09
N GLN A 23 -18.62 -1.09 -15.77
CA GLN A 23 -19.62 -2.06 -15.36
C GLN A 23 -19.11 -3.51 -15.50
N GLU A 24 -18.43 -3.84 -16.60
CA GLU A 24 -17.81 -5.16 -16.79
C GLU A 24 -16.79 -5.47 -15.69
N PHE A 25 -15.99 -4.47 -15.27
CA PHE A 25 -15.08 -4.60 -14.14
C PHE A 25 -15.80 -4.87 -12.83
N VAL A 26 -16.91 -4.15 -12.55
CA VAL A 26 -17.73 -4.36 -11.35
C VAL A 26 -18.25 -5.78 -11.28
N ASP A 27 -18.90 -6.25 -12.35
CA ASP A 27 -19.52 -7.56 -12.40
C ASP A 27 -18.46 -8.66 -12.25
N ALA A 28 -17.35 -8.56 -13.00
CA ALA A 28 -16.26 -9.52 -12.93
C ALA A 28 -15.57 -9.55 -11.54
N THR A 29 -15.43 -8.39 -10.89
CA THR A 29 -14.81 -8.31 -9.57
C THR A 29 -15.72 -8.92 -8.51
N LEU A 30 -17.03 -8.63 -8.54
CA LEU A 30 -17.97 -9.20 -7.58
C LEU A 30 -18.05 -10.73 -7.69
N ASP A 31 -18.09 -11.27 -8.91
CA ASP A 31 -18.08 -12.72 -9.16
C ASP A 31 -16.80 -13.38 -8.60
N LEU A 32 -15.65 -12.73 -8.79
CA LEU A 32 -14.37 -13.21 -8.28
C LEU A 32 -14.29 -13.15 -6.75
N LEU A 33 -14.80 -12.10 -6.12
CA LEU A 33 -14.83 -11.97 -4.66
C LEU A 33 -15.71 -13.08 -4.04
N ASP A 34 -16.85 -13.39 -4.66
CA ASP A 34 -17.71 -14.51 -4.29
C ASP A 34 -17.00 -15.87 -4.50
N GLU A 35 -16.29 -16.05 -5.62
CA GLU A 35 -15.51 -17.28 -5.87
C GLU A 35 -14.43 -17.48 -4.79
N ILE A 36 -13.74 -16.41 -4.37
CA ILE A 36 -12.77 -16.48 -3.27
C ILE A 36 -13.45 -16.92 -1.98
N ASP A 37 -14.58 -16.31 -1.61
CA ASP A 37 -15.29 -16.65 -0.37
C ASP A 37 -15.74 -18.12 -0.37
N GLN A 38 -16.28 -18.61 -1.50
CA GLN A 38 -16.64 -20.02 -1.67
C GLN A 38 -15.44 -20.97 -1.50
N LYS A 39 -14.24 -20.59 -1.97
CA LYS A 39 -13.02 -21.39 -1.76
C LYS A 39 -12.58 -21.41 -0.30
N ILE A 40 -12.70 -20.29 0.41
CA ILE A 40 -12.43 -20.23 1.86
C ILE A 40 -13.42 -21.14 2.60
N ASP A 41 -14.69 -21.10 2.22
CA ASP A 41 -15.75 -21.98 2.73
C ASP A 41 -15.44 -23.47 2.55
N ALA A 42 -14.89 -23.83 1.39
CA ALA A 42 -14.46 -25.20 1.11
C ALA A 42 -13.28 -25.60 2.02
N LEU A 43 -12.27 -24.74 2.17
CA LEU A 43 -11.13 -24.99 3.05
C LEU A 43 -11.55 -25.26 4.50
N GLU A 44 -12.47 -24.44 5.04
CA GLU A 44 -12.98 -24.60 6.40
C GLU A 44 -13.75 -25.90 6.60
N LYS A 45 -14.40 -26.41 5.55
CA LYS A 45 -15.06 -27.73 5.53
C LYS A 45 -14.07 -28.88 5.33
N GLY A 46 -12.76 -28.61 5.31
CA GLY A 46 -11.70 -29.59 5.09
C GLY A 46 -11.59 -30.04 3.63
N GLN A 47 -12.08 -29.22 2.69
CA GLN A 47 -12.07 -29.49 1.25
C GLN A 47 -11.08 -28.56 0.54
N GLY A 48 -10.30 -29.10 -0.38
CA GLY A 48 -9.30 -28.31 -1.13
C GLY A 48 -7.96 -28.20 -0.40
N ARG A 49 -7.06 -27.43 -1.01
CA ARG A 49 -5.67 -27.30 -0.61
C ARG A 49 -5.34 -25.85 -0.29
N LEU A 50 -4.89 -25.61 0.94
CA LEU A 50 -4.60 -24.27 1.45
C LEU A 50 -3.63 -23.52 0.54
N ASP A 51 -2.54 -24.16 0.13
CA ASP A 51 -1.53 -23.58 -0.77
C ASP A 51 -2.13 -23.14 -2.11
N GLU A 52 -2.95 -23.99 -2.74
CA GLU A 52 -3.59 -23.69 -4.02
C GLU A 52 -4.60 -22.53 -3.92
N VAL A 53 -5.38 -22.50 -2.85
CA VAL A 53 -6.36 -21.42 -2.61
C VAL A 53 -5.65 -20.11 -2.28
N MET A 54 -4.62 -20.11 -1.45
CA MET A 54 -3.88 -18.89 -1.13
C MET A 54 -3.16 -18.31 -2.34
N ASP A 55 -2.60 -19.15 -3.22
CA ASP A 55 -1.99 -18.70 -4.47
C ASP A 55 -3.02 -18.13 -5.45
N TYR A 56 -4.22 -18.73 -5.51
CA TYR A 56 -5.35 -18.17 -6.25
C TYR A 56 -5.71 -16.77 -5.73
N ILE A 57 -5.93 -16.64 -4.41
CA ILE A 57 -6.29 -15.35 -3.78
C ILE A 57 -5.22 -14.29 -4.10
N ARG A 58 -3.94 -14.59 -3.90
CA ARG A 58 -2.85 -13.62 -4.19
C ARG A 58 -2.89 -13.12 -5.63
N ARG A 59 -3.13 -14.01 -6.60
CA ARG A 59 -3.19 -13.65 -8.02
C ARG A 59 -4.40 -12.75 -8.32
N GLU A 60 -5.55 -13.13 -7.82
CA GLU A 60 -6.80 -12.39 -8.07
C GLU A 60 -6.79 -11.00 -7.40
N ILE A 61 -6.29 -10.90 -6.17
CA ILE A 61 -6.12 -9.63 -5.47
C ILE A 61 -5.11 -8.72 -6.18
N HIS A 62 -4.01 -9.27 -6.70
CA HIS A 62 -3.05 -8.51 -7.51
C HIS A 62 -3.71 -7.91 -8.76
N ASN A 63 -4.63 -8.64 -9.39
CA ASN A 63 -5.36 -8.18 -10.56
C ASN A 63 -6.34 -7.05 -10.20
N ILE A 64 -7.13 -7.20 -9.14
CA ILE A 64 -8.04 -6.15 -8.65
C ILE A 64 -7.26 -4.87 -8.34
N LYS A 65 -6.12 -4.99 -7.66
CA LYS A 65 -5.23 -3.86 -7.37
C LYS A 65 -4.86 -3.07 -8.64
N GLY A 66 -4.43 -3.78 -9.69
CA GLY A 66 -3.98 -3.15 -10.94
C GLY A 66 -5.10 -2.52 -11.76
N GLN A 67 -6.34 -3.00 -11.61
CA GLN A 67 -7.47 -2.57 -12.43
C GLN A 67 -8.39 -1.54 -11.74
N GLY A 68 -8.49 -1.55 -10.41
CA GLY A 68 -9.45 -0.73 -9.66
C GLY A 68 -9.40 0.74 -10.03
N ALA A 69 -8.21 1.38 -9.94
CA ALA A 69 -8.06 2.79 -10.29
C ALA A 69 -8.39 3.11 -11.76
N THR A 70 -8.09 2.17 -12.68
CA THR A 70 -8.36 2.33 -14.13
C THR A 70 -9.85 2.39 -14.44
N PHE A 71 -10.67 1.64 -13.71
CA PHE A 71 -12.12 1.56 -13.93
C PHE A 71 -12.97 2.42 -13.00
N GLY A 72 -12.32 3.35 -12.26
CA GLY A 72 -12.99 4.31 -11.39
C GLY A 72 -13.24 3.82 -9.95
N PHE A 73 -12.51 2.79 -9.50
CA PHE A 73 -12.59 2.23 -8.15
C PHE A 73 -11.22 2.27 -7.42
N PRO A 74 -10.59 3.45 -7.25
CA PRO A 74 -9.29 3.57 -6.61
C PRO A 74 -9.25 3.07 -5.16
N LEU A 75 -10.32 3.21 -4.38
CA LEU A 75 -10.32 2.79 -2.98
C LEU A 75 -10.41 1.27 -2.84
N THR A 76 -11.18 0.63 -3.70
CA THR A 76 -11.26 -0.83 -3.85
C THR A 76 -9.89 -1.38 -4.24
N GLY A 77 -9.24 -0.77 -5.23
CA GLY A 77 -7.86 -1.12 -5.60
C GLY A 77 -6.87 -0.95 -4.43
N ARG A 78 -7.07 0.06 -3.58
CA ARG A 78 -6.27 0.25 -2.36
C ARG A 78 -6.50 -0.84 -1.32
N VAL A 79 -7.75 -1.22 -1.06
CA VAL A 79 -8.09 -2.30 -0.14
C VAL A 79 -7.51 -3.63 -0.64
N ALA A 80 -7.58 -3.89 -1.95
CA ALA A 80 -6.91 -5.04 -2.57
C ALA A 80 -5.39 -5.02 -2.36
N HIS A 81 -4.73 -3.86 -2.53
CA HIS A 81 -3.30 -3.74 -2.24
C HIS A 81 -2.99 -4.04 -0.77
N MET A 82 -3.79 -3.52 0.16
CA MET A 82 -3.58 -3.80 1.58
C MET A 82 -3.78 -5.28 1.92
N LEU A 83 -4.74 -5.95 1.30
CA LEU A 83 -4.91 -7.39 1.42
C LEU A 83 -3.69 -8.14 0.85
N GLU A 84 -3.13 -7.71 -0.28
CA GLU A 84 -1.87 -8.27 -0.80
C GLU A 84 -0.74 -8.14 0.23
N ASP A 85 -0.58 -6.97 0.86
CA ASP A 85 0.43 -6.74 1.90
C ASP A 85 0.19 -7.60 3.15
N TYR A 86 -1.08 -7.74 3.57
CA TYR A 86 -1.49 -8.62 4.66
C TYR A 86 -1.08 -10.08 4.37
N LEU A 87 -1.39 -10.58 3.17
CA LEU A 87 -1.08 -11.95 2.74
C LEU A 87 0.42 -12.24 2.62
N LEU A 88 1.24 -11.20 2.42
CA LEU A 88 2.70 -11.30 2.42
C LEU A 88 3.30 -11.40 3.81
N ASN A 89 2.59 -10.91 4.84
CA ASN A 89 3.06 -10.87 6.22
C ASN A 89 2.63 -12.11 7.03
N VAL A 90 1.58 -12.80 6.60
CA VAL A 90 1.11 -14.05 7.23
C VAL A 90 2.01 -15.21 6.79
N GLU A 91 2.75 -15.78 7.75
CA GLU A 91 3.60 -16.98 7.52
C GLU A 91 2.77 -18.27 7.58
N ASP A 92 2.00 -18.45 8.66
CA ASP A 92 1.13 -19.61 8.88
C ASP A 92 -0.34 -19.16 8.91
N VAL A 93 -1.12 -19.60 7.93
CA VAL A 93 -2.54 -19.23 7.82
C VAL A 93 -3.37 -20.03 8.83
N GLN A 94 -4.06 -19.31 9.72
CA GLN A 94 -5.00 -19.83 10.72
C GLN A 94 -6.44 -19.36 10.42
N ALA A 95 -7.41 -19.83 11.22
CA ALA A 95 -8.82 -19.48 11.06
C ALA A 95 -9.07 -17.96 11.18
N GLU A 96 -8.35 -17.29 12.08
CA GLU A 96 -8.42 -15.83 12.24
C GLU A 96 -7.97 -15.12 10.96
N ASN A 97 -6.98 -15.67 10.25
CA ASN A 97 -6.51 -15.07 9.02
C ASN A 97 -7.50 -15.22 7.87
N LEU A 98 -8.25 -16.34 7.82
CA LEU A 98 -9.33 -16.52 6.86
C LEU A 98 -10.49 -15.55 7.13
N ALA A 99 -10.80 -15.29 8.41
CA ALA A 99 -11.77 -14.28 8.80
C ALA A 99 -11.33 -12.86 8.42
N ASP A 100 -10.06 -12.51 8.64
CA ASP A 100 -9.50 -11.23 8.20
C ASP A 100 -9.62 -11.06 6.68
N ILE A 101 -9.27 -12.09 5.90
CA ILE A 101 -9.40 -12.07 4.43
C ILE A 101 -10.85 -11.78 4.05
N ARG A 102 -11.84 -12.48 4.62
CA ARG A 102 -13.27 -12.20 4.37
C ARG A 102 -13.64 -10.76 4.69
N GLY A 103 -13.14 -10.20 5.79
CA GLY A 103 -13.36 -8.79 6.13
C GLY A 103 -12.87 -7.82 5.05
N PHE A 104 -11.74 -8.11 4.39
CA PHE A 104 -11.29 -7.35 3.22
C PHE A 104 -12.21 -7.54 2.00
N LEU A 105 -12.66 -8.77 1.72
CA LEU A 105 -13.57 -9.06 0.59
C LEU A 105 -14.90 -8.31 0.76
N ASP A 106 -15.51 -8.43 1.94
CA ASP A 106 -16.76 -7.74 2.29
C ASP A 106 -16.63 -6.23 2.14
N LEU A 107 -15.49 -5.67 2.58
CA LEU A 107 -15.23 -4.26 2.40
C LEU A 107 -15.15 -3.87 0.92
N MET A 108 -14.44 -4.64 0.09
CA MET A 108 -14.38 -4.39 -1.36
C MET A 108 -15.77 -4.48 -2.00
N VAL A 109 -16.59 -5.48 -1.65
CA VAL A 109 -17.98 -5.60 -2.12
C VAL A 109 -18.78 -4.35 -1.74
N ASN A 110 -18.67 -3.88 -0.49
CA ASN A 110 -19.37 -2.68 -0.03
C ASN A 110 -18.94 -1.42 -0.80
N LEU A 111 -17.63 -1.23 -1.00
CA LEU A 111 -17.09 -0.09 -1.75
C LEU A 111 -17.57 -0.09 -3.21
N ILE A 112 -17.54 -1.25 -3.87
CA ILE A 112 -18.00 -1.42 -5.25
C ILE A 112 -19.50 -1.13 -5.36
N ASN A 113 -20.32 -1.71 -4.49
CA ASN A 113 -21.77 -1.55 -4.50
C ASN A 113 -22.19 -0.09 -4.28
N GLN A 114 -21.44 0.66 -3.47
CA GLN A 114 -21.72 2.07 -3.24
C GLN A 114 -21.10 2.98 -4.32
N ARG A 115 -20.27 2.45 -5.22
CA ARG A 115 -19.40 3.23 -6.13
C ARG A 115 -18.50 4.23 -5.38
N GLU A 116 -17.97 3.78 -4.23
CA GLU A 116 -16.98 4.42 -3.35
C GLU A 116 -17.30 5.77 -2.65
N PRO A 117 -18.46 5.99 -2.00
CA PRO A 117 -18.72 7.22 -1.26
C PRO A 117 -18.36 7.03 0.21
N LEU A 118 -17.12 7.40 0.52
CA LEU A 118 -16.63 7.69 1.87
C LEU A 118 -15.99 9.07 1.82
N ASP A 119 -16.21 9.88 2.86
CA ASP A 119 -15.47 11.12 2.98
C ASP A 119 -13.98 10.87 3.27
N THR A 120 -13.16 11.93 3.25
CA THR A 120 -11.70 11.78 3.44
C THR A 120 -11.34 11.22 4.81
N ASN A 121 -12.07 11.58 5.87
CA ASN A 121 -11.78 11.14 7.23
C ASN A 121 -12.24 9.70 7.43
N GLU A 122 -13.46 9.37 6.99
CA GLU A 122 -14.00 8.01 7.03
C GLU A 122 -13.08 7.03 6.28
N ARG A 123 -12.55 7.44 5.13
CA ARG A 123 -11.57 6.66 4.37
C ARG A 123 -10.31 6.41 5.19
N THR A 124 -9.71 7.45 5.77
CA THR A 124 -8.47 7.30 6.55
C THR A 124 -8.70 6.40 7.77
N GLU A 125 -9.79 6.58 8.51
CA GLU A 125 -10.14 5.77 9.67
C GLU A 125 -10.34 4.30 9.29
N LEU A 126 -11.10 4.05 8.22
CA LEU A 126 -11.34 2.72 7.69
C LEU A 126 -10.03 2.03 7.31
N LEU A 127 -9.20 2.67 6.49
CA LEU A 127 -7.92 2.08 6.06
C LEU A 127 -7.01 1.79 7.25
N ASN A 128 -7.02 2.62 8.29
CA ASN A 128 -6.24 2.40 9.51
C ASN A 128 -6.77 1.25 10.39
N SER A 129 -8.07 0.94 10.32
CA SER A 129 -8.67 -0.18 11.08
C SER A 129 -8.34 -1.58 10.52
N LEU A 130 -7.91 -1.67 9.26
CA LEU A 130 -7.70 -2.94 8.59
C LEU A 130 -6.50 -3.71 9.18
N PRO A 131 -6.61 -5.05 9.34
CA PRO A 131 -5.54 -5.86 9.91
C PRO A 131 -4.31 -5.90 8.99
N THR A 132 -3.13 -6.12 9.57
CA THR A 132 -1.84 -6.03 8.85
C THR A 132 -1.11 -7.36 8.70
N GLY A 133 -1.67 -8.45 9.23
CA GLY A 133 -1.08 -9.79 9.15
C GLY A 133 0.11 -10.01 10.09
N LYS A 134 0.26 -9.17 11.12
CA LYS A 134 1.33 -9.34 12.13
C LYS A 134 0.98 -10.48 13.08
N SER A 135 1.97 -11.31 13.40
CA SER A 135 1.91 -12.12 14.63
C SER A 135 1.95 -11.18 15.84
N GLN A 136 1.03 -11.34 16.80
CA GLN A 136 1.08 -10.59 18.05
C GLN A 136 2.42 -10.86 18.74
N THR A 137 3.27 -9.84 18.84
CA THR A 137 4.47 -9.92 19.67
C THR A 137 4.07 -9.85 21.14
N PHE A 138 4.62 -10.75 21.97
CA PHE A 138 4.33 -10.92 23.40
C PHE A 138 4.74 -9.73 24.31
N THR A 139 4.97 -8.54 23.76
CA THR A 139 5.47 -7.40 24.54
C THR A 139 4.32 -6.55 25.05
N SER A 140 4.39 -6.13 26.31
CA SER A 140 3.44 -5.25 26.99
C SER A 140 3.64 -3.76 26.65
N GLN A 141 4.42 -3.46 25.61
CA GLN A 141 4.67 -2.08 25.19
C GLN A 141 3.39 -1.50 24.59
N GLN A 142 3.07 -0.24 24.93
CA GLN A 142 1.96 0.45 24.27
C GLN A 142 2.24 0.47 22.76
N SER A 143 1.50 -0.35 22.00
CA SER A 143 1.54 -0.36 20.54
C SER A 143 1.17 1.04 20.09
N ARG A 144 2.15 1.82 19.64
CA ARG A 144 1.86 2.95 18.77
C ARG A 144 1.65 2.35 17.39
N ASP A 145 0.47 2.58 16.83
CA ASP A 145 0.17 2.17 15.46
C ASP A 145 0.88 3.12 14.49
N ILE A 146 2.21 2.96 14.40
CA ILE A 146 3.06 3.72 13.49
C ILE A 146 2.84 3.19 12.09
N ASN A 147 2.27 4.04 11.24
CA ASN A 147 2.06 3.79 9.83
C ASN A 147 3.31 4.19 9.04
N VAL A 148 3.94 3.20 8.41
CA VAL A 148 5.13 3.38 7.59
C VAL A 148 4.78 3.13 6.13
N LEU A 149 5.11 4.07 5.26
CA LEU A 149 5.04 3.84 3.81
C LEU A 149 6.44 3.49 3.27
N LEU A 150 6.59 2.28 2.73
CA LEU A 150 7.83 1.78 2.14
C LEU A 150 7.76 1.84 0.61
N VAL A 151 8.46 2.80 0.03
CA VAL A 151 8.54 3.08 -1.41
C VAL A 151 9.85 2.52 -1.97
N MET A 152 9.81 1.28 -2.46
CA MET A 152 11.00 0.61 -3.00
C MET A 152 10.64 -0.31 -4.16
N PRO A 153 11.54 -0.51 -5.15
CA PRO A 153 11.33 -1.51 -6.19
C PRO A 153 11.15 -2.90 -5.58
N ALA A 154 10.39 -3.75 -6.27
CA ALA A 154 10.25 -5.14 -5.87
C ALA A 154 11.62 -5.85 -5.86
N GLY A 155 11.89 -6.65 -4.82
CA GLY A 155 13.14 -7.38 -4.70
C GLY A 155 13.54 -7.68 -3.26
N LEU A 156 14.73 -8.27 -3.11
CA LEU A 156 15.26 -8.71 -1.82
C LEU A 156 15.41 -7.56 -0.82
N GLN A 157 15.91 -6.40 -1.25
CA GLN A 157 16.12 -5.25 -0.36
C GLN A 157 14.81 -4.78 0.29
N ARG A 158 13.72 -4.70 -0.48
CA ARG A 158 12.42 -4.34 0.05
C ARG A 158 11.92 -5.35 1.09
N LYS A 159 12.10 -6.64 0.82
CA LYS A 159 11.73 -7.70 1.78
C LYS A 159 12.51 -7.55 3.09
N LEU A 160 13.81 -7.27 3.02
CA LEU A 160 14.65 -7.06 4.20
C LEU A 160 14.23 -5.84 5.01
N VAL A 161 14.10 -4.66 4.38
CA VAL A 161 13.67 -3.43 5.06
C VAL A 161 12.27 -3.59 5.65
N SER A 162 11.34 -4.15 4.87
CA SER A 162 9.98 -4.38 5.34
C SER A 162 9.95 -5.31 6.55
N ARG A 163 10.72 -6.40 6.55
CA ARG A 163 10.77 -7.33 7.68
C ARG A 163 11.29 -6.65 8.95
N GLU A 164 12.29 -5.78 8.82
CA GLU A 164 12.83 -5.02 9.96
C GLU A 164 11.82 -4.02 10.53
N LEU A 165 11.13 -3.29 9.66
CA LEU A 165 10.10 -2.35 10.09
C LEU A 165 8.90 -3.08 10.74
N ILE A 166 8.52 -4.23 10.19
CA ILE A 166 7.46 -5.09 10.76
C ILE A 166 7.91 -5.67 12.11
N SER A 167 9.16 -6.12 12.26
CA SER A 167 9.67 -6.65 13.54
C SER A 167 9.71 -5.57 14.63
N CYS A 168 9.84 -4.30 14.25
CA CYS A 168 9.68 -3.14 15.15
C CYS A 168 8.22 -2.89 15.59
N GLY A 169 7.26 -3.67 15.09
CA GLY A 169 5.84 -3.49 15.40
C GLY A 169 5.14 -2.45 14.53
N PHE A 170 5.79 -1.89 13.50
CA PHE A 170 5.18 -0.88 12.65
C PHE A 170 4.27 -1.46 11.58
N ARG A 171 3.22 -0.72 11.23
CA ARG A 171 2.31 -1.07 10.15
C ARG A 171 2.91 -0.58 8.84
N VAL A 172 3.44 -1.50 8.03
CA VAL A 172 4.16 -1.17 6.80
C VAL A 172 3.23 -1.33 5.60
N MET A 173 2.88 -0.23 4.95
CA MET A 173 2.28 -0.22 3.62
C MET A 173 3.37 -0.10 2.57
N ARG A 174 3.22 -0.79 1.44
CA ARG A 174 4.20 -0.70 0.34
C ARG A 174 3.69 0.21 -0.78
N ALA A 175 4.61 0.80 -1.51
CA ALA A 175 4.36 1.38 -2.82
C ALA A 175 5.47 0.98 -3.79
N TYR A 176 5.10 0.71 -5.03
CA TYR A 176 5.96 0.22 -6.09
C TYR A 176 6.51 1.35 -6.97
N ASP A 177 5.86 2.52 -6.95
CA ASP A 177 6.30 3.73 -7.64
C ASP A 177 5.91 5.01 -6.87
N CYS A 178 6.40 6.16 -7.35
CA CYS A 178 6.18 7.46 -6.70
C CYS A 178 4.74 7.97 -6.79
N ILE A 179 3.99 7.60 -7.83
CA ILE A 179 2.61 8.04 -8.02
C ILE A 179 1.69 7.28 -7.06
N GLU A 180 1.88 5.97 -6.98
CA GLU A 180 1.20 5.13 -6.00
C GLU A 180 1.53 5.61 -4.58
N ALA A 181 2.80 5.87 -4.28
CA ALA A 181 3.20 6.36 -2.96
C ALA A 181 2.53 7.69 -2.59
N LEU A 182 2.40 8.63 -3.53
CA LEU A 182 1.69 9.89 -3.30
C LEU A 182 0.20 9.65 -3.01
N SER A 183 -0.44 8.77 -3.79
CA SER A 183 -1.84 8.39 -3.56
C SER A 183 -2.02 7.73 -2.18
N VAL A 184 -1.13 6.81 -1.79
CA VAL A 184 -1.14 6.18 -0.47
C VAL A 184 -0.97 7.17 0.66
N ALA A 185 -0.04 8.11 0.51
CA ALA A 185 0.22 9.10 1.54
C ALA A 185 -0.96 10.06 1.75
N LEU A 186 -1.73 10.36 0.71
CA LEU A 186 -2.93 11.22 0.82
C LEU A 186 -4.12 10.53 1.50
N ASP A 187 -4.22 9.21 1.39
CA ASP A 187 -5.31 8.42 1.99
C ASP A 187 -5.03 8.05 3.46
N ILE A 188 -3.79 7.65 3.79
CA ILE A 188 -3.46 7.09 5.12
C ILE A 188 -2.64 8.07 5.98
N GLN A 189 -1.96 9.06 5.37
CA GLN A 189 -1.03 9.98 6.04
C GLN A 189 -0.03 9.24 6.96
N PRO A 190 0.98 8.57 6.37
CA PRO A 190 1.96 7.81 7.16
C PRO A 190 2.75 8.72 8.10
N ASP A 191 3.16 8.18 9.25
CA ASP A 191 4.03 8.86 10.21
C ASP A 191 5.44 9.05 9.64
N VAL A 192 5.91 8.06 8.87
CA VAL A 192 7.23 8.09 8.23
C VAL A 192 7.20 7.37 6.87
N ILE A 193 7.97 7.89 5.92
CA ILE A 193 8.13 7.30 4.59
C ILE A 193 9.57 6.87 4.40
N PHE A 194 9.78 5.62 4.00
CA PHE A 194 11.07 5.13 3.53
C PHE A 194 11.05 5.05 2.01
N VAL A 195 11.85 5.85 1.32
CA VAL A 195 11.86 5.91 -0.15
C VAL A 195 13.24 5.58 -0.71
N ASN A 196 13.29 4.68 -1.69
CA ASN A 196 14.51 4.43 -2.45
C ASN A 196 14.88 5.63 -3.33
N TYR A 197 16.17 5.92 -3.50
CA TYR A 197 16.60 6.96 -4.44
C TYR A 197 16.17 6.63 -5.87
N ASP A 198 16.44 5.41 -6.33
CA ASP A 198 16.13 4.98 -7.69
C ASP A 198 14.68 4.49 -7.74
N MET A 199 13.76 5.43 -7.95
CA MET A 199 12.34 5.20 -8.17
C MET A 199 11.90 5.82 -9.49
N THR A 200 10.71 5.42 -9.94
CA THR A 200 10.02 5.98 -11.11
C THR A 200 8.63 6.47 -10.71
N PRO A 201 7.97 7.33 -11.51
CA PRO A 201 8.55 8.08 -12.64
C PRO A 201 9.54 9.17 -12.21
N PHE A 202 9.67 9.44 -10.90
CA PHE A 202 10.61 10.42 -10.34
C PHE A 202 11.59 9.75 -9.40
N THR A 203 12.79 10.32 -9.28
CA THR A 203 13.77 9.89 -8.27
C THR A 203 13.26 10.18 -6.85
N GLY A 204 13.77 9.46 -5.85
CA GLY A 204 13.45 9.70 -4.44
C GLY A 204 13.76 11.14 -3.99
N ARG A 205 14.77 11.78 -4.59
CA ARG A 205 15.06 13.22 -4.37
C ARG A 205 13.91 14.10 -4.84
N GLU A 206 13.39 13.85 -6.04
CA GLU A 206 12.28 14.61 -6.62
C GLU A 206 10.98 14.33 -5.86
N PHE A 207 10.74 13.08 -5.47
CA PHE A 207 9.66 12.67 -4.59
C PHE A 207 9.63 13.50 -3.30
N CYS A 208 10.77 13.68 -2.63
CA CYS A 208 10.86 14.52 -1.43
C CYS A 208 10.41 15.96 -1.70
N LYS A 209 10.73 16.53 -2.86
CA LYS A 209 10.31 17.90 -3.23
C LYS A 209 8.81 17.97 -3.47
N VAL A 210 8.22 16.97 -4.13
CA VAL A 210 6.77 16.87 -4.33
C VAL A 210 6.05 16.85 -2.99
N PHE A 211 6.53 16.07 -2.03
CA PHE A 211 5.92 15.98 -0.69
C PHE A 211 5.95 17.30 0.07
N ARG A 212 6.99 18.12 -0.09
CA ARG A 212 7.04 19.47 0.50
C ARG A 212 6.18 20.51 -0.23
N ALA A 213 5.79 20.25 -1.47
CA ALA A 213 4.89 21.13 -2.22
C ALA A 213 3.41 20.86 -1.95
N VAL A 214 3.08 19.78 -1.24
CA VAL A 214 1.69 19.37 -0.95
C VAL A 214 1.37 19.64 0.52
N ASP A 215 0.40 20.51 0.79
CA ASP A 215 0.15 21.04 2.13
C ASP A 215 -0.16 19.97 3.20
N ARG A 216 -0.75 18.84 2.80
CA ARG A 216 -1.08 17.73 3.71
C ARG A 216 0.09 16.79 3.99
N LEU A 217 1.19 16.89 3.23
CA LEU A 217 2.30 15.93 3.26
C LEU A 217 3.61 16.56 3.73
N GLN A 218 3.67 17.90 3.78
CA GLN A 218 4.87 18.67 4.11
C GLN A 218 5.47 18.36 5.49
N GLU A 219 4.67 17.88 6.45
CA GLU A 219 5.14 17.55 7.80
C GLU A 219 5.66 16.11 7.97
N ILE A 220 5.43 15.23 6.99
CA ILE A 220 5.79 13.82 7.08
C ILE A 220 7.32 13.66 7.04
N GLU A 221 7.88 12.87 7.96
CA GLU A 221 9.30 12.52 7.97
C GLU A 221 9.62 11.56 6.81
N ILE A 222 10.64 11.87 6.02
CA ILE A 222 11.06 11.03 4.89
C ILE A 222 12.48 10.54 5.12
N VAL A 223 12.68 9.23 4.98
CA VAL A 223 13.96 8.55 5.01
C VAL A 223 14.33 8.15 3.58
N LEU A 224 15.30 8.86 2.98
CA LEU A 224 15.83 8.58 1.67
C LEU A 224 16.89 7.48 1.74
N LEU A 225 16.57 6.31 1.19
CA LEU A 225 17.47 5.16 1.09
C LEU A 225 18.30 5.25 -0.18
N THR A 226 19.62 5.27 -0.08
CA THR A 226 20.50 5.50 -1.23
C THR A 226 21.73 4.60 -1.24
N SER A 227 22.26 4.31 -2.43
CA SER A 227 23.57 3.67 -2.61
C SER A 227 24.69 4.70 -2.79
N TYR A 228 24.38 6.00 -2.82
CA TYR A 228 25.38 7.06 -2.99
C TYR A 228 26.16 7.35 -1.70
N ASP A 229 27.40 7.81 -1.88
CA ASP A 229 28.27 8.27 -0.81
C ASP A 229 27.76 9.59 -0.21
N ALA A 230 28.08 9.84 1.06
CA ALA A 230 27.52 10.92 1.85
C ALA A 230 27.84 12.33 1.30
N ASP A 231 28.90 12.45 0.50
CA ASP A 231 29.36 13.67 -0.18
C ASP A 231 28.79 13.83 -1.60
N ASP A 232 28.01 12.86 -2.10
CA ASP A 232 27.46 12.90 -3.45
C ASP A 232 26.44 14.04 -3.61
N ALA A 233 26.64 14.88 -4.63
CA ALA A 233 25.82 16.04 -4.93
C ALA A 233 24.31 15.72 -5.07
N ARG A 234 23.96 14.49 -5.50
CA ARG A 234 22.58 14.02 -5.69
C ARG A 234 21.79 13.94 -4.40
N ILE A 235 22.46 13.80 -3.25
CA ILE A 235 21.81 13.72 -1.93
C ILE A 235 22.10 14.94 -1.06
N GLN A 236 22.72 15.99 -1.62
CA GLN A 236 22.90 17.28 -0.95
C GLN A 236 21.72 18.22 -1.17
N ASN A 237 21.51 19.18 -0.26
CA ASN A 237 20.45 20.18 -0.37
C ASN A 237 19.06 19.55 -0.55
N LEU A 238 18.78 18.50 0.23
CA LEU A 238 17.45 17.91 0.31
C LEU A 238 16.52 18.85 1.09
N PRO A 239 15.19 18.75 0.86
CA PRO A 239 14.24 19.51 1.65
C PRO A 239 14.33 19.19 3.15
N ASN A 240 13.71 20.02 3.99
CA ASN A 240 13.56 19.75 5.43
C ASN A 240 12.84 18.42 5.68
N LYS A 241 13.02 17.86 6.89
CA LYS A 241 12.40 16.57 7.31
C LYS A 241 12.76 15.41 6.37
N VAL A 242 13.97 15.45 5.82
CA VAL A 242 14.54 14.36 5.02
C VAL A 242 15.82 13.89 5.69
N SER A 243 15.81 12.64 6.15
CA SER A 243 16.99 11.92 6.63
C SER A 243 17.52 11.03 5.51
N VAL A 244 18.83 10.83 5.44
CA VAL A 244 19.46 9.98 4.41
C VAL A 244 20.09 8.76 5.06
N VAL A 245 19.77 7.57 4.53
CA VAL A 245 20.37 6.31 4.96
C VAL A 245 21.08 5.67 3.77
N GLN A 246 22.38 5.45 3.94
CA GLN A 246 23.21 4.77 2.96
C GLN A 246 23.08 3.25 3.10
N LYS A 247 22.91 2.55 1.98
CA LYS A 247 22.75 1.10 1.92
C LYS A 247 24.10 0.40 1.96
N HIS A 248 24.74 0.42 3.12
CA HIS A 248 26.05 -0.22 3.35
C HIS A 248 25.90 -1.47 4.23
N LYS A 249 26.99 -2.03 4.74
CA LYS A 249 26.94 -3.27 5.54
C LYS A 249 26.12 -3.14 6.82
N ASP A 250 26.11 -1.94 7.42
CA ASP A 250 25.44 -1.66 8.70
C ASP A 250 24.03 -1.08 8.50
N PHE A 251 23.46 -1.24 7.31
CA PHE A 251 22.20 -0.64 6.88
C PHE A 251 21.03 -0.87 7.85
N THR A 252 20.89 -2.08 8.40
CA THR A 252 19.83 -2.42 9.35
C THR A 252 20.02 -1.70 10.70
N GLU A 253 21.25 -1.60 11.18
CA GLU A 253 21.59 -0.88 12.41
C GLU A 253 21.32 0.61 12.27
N THR A 254 21.71 1.19 11.12
CA THR A 254 21.43 2.61 10.81
C THR A 254 19.93 2.90 10.78
N ILE A 255 19.10 1.99 10.23
CA ILE A 255 17.65 2.13 10.30
C ILE A 255 17.17 2.11 11.74
N GLY A 256 17.61 1.14 12.55
CA GLY A 256 17.23 1.04 13.96
C GLY A 256 17.55 2.31 14.77
N GLN A 257 18.77 2.83 14.60
CA GLN A 257 19.22 4.06 15.26
C GLN A 257 18.39 5.27 14.81
N LEU A 258 18.11 5.41 13.51
CA LEU A 258 17.29 6.48 12.98
C LEU A 258 15.85 6.43 13.52
N LEU A 259 15.25 5.24 13.62
CA LEU A 259 13.90 5.07 14.17
C LEU A 259 13.81 5.54 15.64
N ILE A 260 14.88 5.33 16.42
CA ILE A 260 15.01 5.84 17.79
C ILE A 260 15.13 7.37 17.78
N GLU A 261 15.98 7.93 16.92
CA GLU A 261 16.19 9.39 16.81
C GLU A 261 14.91 10.13 16.38
N LEU A 262 14.11 9.52 15.51
CA LEU A 262 12.80 10.03 15.11
C LEU A 262 11.73 9.89 16.22
N GLY A 263 12.05 9.23 17.33
CA GLY A 263 11.13 9.06 18.46
C GLY A 263 9.93 8.15 18.16
N LEU A 264 10.03 7.29 17.15
CA LEU A 264 8.90 6.46 16.67
C LEU A 264 8.49 5.38 17.68
N PHE A 265 9.39 4.96 18.55
CA PHE A 265 9.10 4.01 19.64
C PHE A 265 8.45 4.67 20.87
N GLY A 266 8.33 6.00 20.89
CA GLY A 266 7.89 6.77 22.05
C GLY A 266 8.94 6.87 23.16
N ASP A 267 8.52 7.41 24.31
CA ASP A 267 9.40 7.50 25.47
C ASP A 267 9.58 6.11 26.10
N PHE A 268 10.83 5.65 26.20
CA PHE A 268 11.17 4.49 27.01
C PHE A 268 10.92 4.86 28.48
N LYS A 269 9.78 4.43 29.05
CA LYS A 269 9.59 4.52 30.50
C LYS A 269 10.54 3.50 31.16
N ASN A 270 11.57 4.02 31.81
CA ASN A 270 12.42 3.28 32.76
C ASN A 270 11.61 2.70 33.92
#